data_AF-A0A3D2A090-F1
#
_entry.id   AF-A0A3D2A090-F1
#
_cell.length_a   1.000
_cell.length_b   1.000
_cell.length_c   1.000
_cell.angle_alpha   90.00
_cell.angle_beta   90.00
_cell.angle_gamma   90.00
#
_symmetry.space_group_name_H-M   'P 1'
#
loop_
_entity.id
_entity.type
_entity.pdbx_description
1 polymer ?
#
loop_
_entity_poly.entity_id
_entity_poly.type
_entity_poly.pdbx_seq_one_letter_code
_entity_poly.pdbx_strand_id
1 'polypeptide(L)'
;PEGSPDISPADCALAIKEKNDYAKQTDMGLYLATQFAFEAAPIFAWEKEIRAAGNELPVHIGVPGLATIKTLMRHSAHCGVGASVRFLTRNPVNVLKLTLKDSFLGKYVNAPSSEPSQLMRDLVTGLDADQDCLIQQCHLYPLGGLKKSAAWMYQVQDGEFELGSKGFTVR
;
A
#
# COMPACT_ATOMS: atom_id res chain seq x y z
N PRO A 1 4.97 7.87 0.21
CA PRO A 1 4.37 8.23 1.51
C PRO A 1 5.36 8.18 2.68
N GLU A 2 6.24 7.17 2.74
CA GLU A 2 7.17 6.97 3.87
C GLU A 2 8.58 7.57 3.64
N GLY A 3 8.74 8.43 2.63
CA GLY A 3 10.04 8.93 2.18
C GLY A 3 10.75 7.97 1.21
N SER A 4 11.99 8.31 0.88
CA SER A 4 12.91 7.52 0.06
C SER A 4 14.22 7.36 0.80
N PRO A 5 14.86 6.16 0.81
CA PRO A 5 16.16 5.98 1.44
C PRO A 5 17.28 6.75 0.72
N ASP A 6 17.12 6.99 -0.58
CA ASP A 6 18.17 7.54 -1.45
C ASP A 6 17.94 9.00 -1.83
N ILE A 7 16.81 9.60 -1.42
CA ILE A 7 16.41 10.96 -1.81
C ILE A 7 16.06 11.74 -0.55
N SER A 8 16.62 12.94 -0.39
CA SER A 8 16.35 13.78 0.78
C SER A 8 14.87 14.21 0.83
N PRO A 9 14.32 14.51 2.03
CA PRO A 9 12.95 15.04 2.13
C PRO A 9 12.75 16.33 1.33
N ALA A 10 13.77 17.21 1.29
CA ALA A 10 13.72 18.46 0.52
C ALA A 10 13.65 18.19 -0.99
N ASP A 11 14.43 17.25 -1.51
CA ASP A 11 14.40 16.89 -2.93
C ASP A 11 13.09 16.16 -3.30
N CYS A 12 12.53 15.36 -2.39
CA CYS A 12 11.20 14.78 -2.59
C CYS A 12 10.12 15.86 -2.72
N ALA A 13 10.14 16.87 -1.85
CA ALA A 13 9.20 17.99 -1.90
C ALA A 13 9.39 18.83 -3.18
N LEU A 14 10.64 19.12 -3.55
CA LEU A 14 10.96 19.81 -4.81
C LEU A 14 10.44 19.03 -6.02
N ALA A 15 10.67 17.72 -6.09
CA ALA A 15 10.22 16.89 -7.20
C ALA A 15 8.68 16.86 -7.32
N ILE A 16 7.94 16.92 -6.20
CA ILE A 16 6.47 17.03 -6.24
C ILE A 16 6.07 18.40 -6.80
N LYS A 17 6.72 19.48 -6.36
CA LYS A 17 6.47 20.82 -6.88
C LYS A 17 6.73 20.88 -8.40
N GLU A 18 7.87 20.38 -8.85
CA GLU A 18 8.24 20.37 -10.27
C GLU A 18 7.25 19.56 -11.12
N LYS A 19 6.73 18.44 -10.61
CA LYS A 19 5.66 17.68 -11.29
C LYS A 19 4.36 18.48 -11.43
N ASN A 20 3.99 19.25 -10.40
CA ASN A 20 2.82 20.14 -10.48
C ASN A 20 3.04 21.27 -11.48
N ASP A 21 4.22 21.91 -11.45
CA ASP A 21 4.57 22.96 -12.40
C ASP A 21 4.57 22.44 -13.84
N TYR A 22 5.10 21.24 -14.06
CA TYR A 22 5.10 20.58 -15.37
C TYR A 22 3.68 20.25 -15.87
N ALA A 23 2.80 19.78 -14.98
CA ALA A 23 1.40 19.56 -15.31
C ALA A 23 0.69 20.86 -15.75
N LYS A 24 1.01 21.99 -15.11
CA LYS A 24 0.43 23.31 -15.45
C LYS A 24 0.91 23.85 -16.79
N GLN A 25 2.04 23.37 -17.29
CA GLN A 25 2.70 23.85 -18.51
C GLN A 25 2.45 22.95 -19.72
N THR A 26 1.70 21.85 -19.57
CA THR A 26 1.46 20.86 -20.62
C THR A 26 0.00 20.42 -20.64
N ASP A 27 -0.43 19.81 -21.73
CA ASP A 27 -1.77 19.21 -21.84
C ASP A 27 -1.81 17.75 -21.31
N MET A 28 -0.79 17.32 -20.55
CA MET A 28 -0.68 15.95 -20.04
C MET A 28 -1.51 15.76 -18.76
N GLY A 29 -2.31 14.69 -18.73
CA GLY A 29 -2.93 14.21 -17.49
C GLY A 29 -1.89 13.50 -16.62
N LEU A 30 -1.49 14.14 -15.52
CA LEU A 30 -0.49 13.59 -14.58
C LEU A 30 -1.13 13.22 -13.24
N TYR A 31 -0.55 12.22 -12.58
CA TYR A 31 -0.89 11.81 -11.24
C TYR A 31 0.36 11.34 -10.50
N LEU A 32 0.31 11.34 -9.17
CA LEU A 32 1.34 10.77 -8.31
C LEU A 32 1.01 9.32 -7.99
N ALA A 33 1.81 8.38 -8.49
CA ALA A 33 1.78 7.00 -8.01
C ALA A 33 2.66 6.85 -6.78
N THR A 34 2.13 6.29 -5.70
CA THR A 34 2.94 5.99 -4.51
C THR A 34 3.57 4.61 -4.60
N GLN A 35 4.71 4.43 -3.93
CA GLN A 35 5.11 3.08 -3.52
C GLN A 35 4.02 2.44 -2.64
N PHE A 36 3.96 1.11 -2.59
CA PHE A 36 3.04 0.41 -1.70
C PHE A 36 3.34 0.69 -0.22
N ALA A 37 2.28 0.71 0.57
CA ALA A 37 2.34 0.77 2.03
C ALA A 37 1.37 -0.27 2.62
N PHE A 38 1.51 -0.57 3.90
CA PHE A 38 0.67 -1.54 4.60
C PHE A 38 -0.37 -0.91 5.52
N GLU A 39 -0.27 0.40 5.78
CA GLU A 39 -1.13 1.14 6.71
C GLU A 39 -1.60 2.45 6.06
N ALA A 40 -2.88 2.79 6.26
CA ALA A 40 -3.49 3.98 5.67
C ALA A 40 -3.04 5.29 6.34
N ALA A 41 -2.77 5.27 7.65
CA ALA A 41 -2.39 6.46 8.41
C ALA A 41 -1.18 7.22 7.83
N PRO A 42 -0.02 6.59 7.53
CA PRO A 42 1.11 7.30 6.91
C PRO A 42 0.81 7.78 5.48
N ILE A 43 -0.12 7.14 4.76
CA ILE A 43 -0.56 7.59 3.44
C ILE A 43 -1.29 8.93 3.56
N PHE A 44 -2.31 9.02 4.44
CA PHE A 44 -3.08 10.25 4.62
C PHE A 44 -2.25 11.37 5.24
N ALA A 45 -1.33 11.06 6.16
CA ALA A 45 -0.44 12.08 6.71
C ALA A 45 0.44 12.71 5.62
N TRP A 46 1.02 11.88 4.74
CA TRP A 46 1.80 12.34 3.60
C TRP A 46 0.96 13.10 2.58
N GLU A 47 -0.24 12.63 2.25
CA GLU A 47 -1.14 13.31 1.31
C GLU A 47 -1.48 14.72 1.80
N LYS A 48 -1.83 14.87 3.10
CA LYS A 48 -2.11 16.17 3.71
C LYS A 48 -0.91 17.11 3.67
N GLU A 49 0.28 16.59 3.91
CA GLU A 49 1.53 17.35 3.84
C GLU A 49 1.76 17.91 2.43
N ILE A 50 1.68 17.06 1.40
CA ILE A 50 1.93 17.50 0.02
C ILE A 50 0.82 18.42 -0.50
N ARG A 51 -0.43 18.18 -0.09
CA ARG A 51 -1.58 19.03 -0.42
C ARG A 51 -1.42 20.41 0.20
N ALA A 52 -1.04 20.49 1.47
CA ALA A 52 -0.72 21.75 2.14
C ALA A 52 0.48 22.48 1.51
N ALA A 53 1.42 21.75 0.90
CA ALA A 53 2.53 22.29 0.13
C ALA A 53 2.16 22.71 -1.31
N GLY A 54 0.89 22.60 -1.70
CA GLY A 54 0.39 23.07 -3.00
C GLY A 54 0.33 22.00 -4.10
N ASN A 55 0.39 20.72 -3.75
CA ASN A 55 0.09 19.66 -4.71
C ASN A 55 -1.39 19.68 -5.10
N GLU A 56 -1.65 19.70 -6.40
CA GLU A 56 -2.99 19.59 -7.01
C GLU A 56 -3.15 18.30 -7.83
N LEU A 57 -2.05 17.56 -8.04
CA LEU A 57 -2.08 16.30 -8.79
C LEU A 57 -2.87 15.21 -8.04
N PRO A 58 -3.73 14.45 -8.74
CA PRO A 58 -4.34 13.24 -8.21
C PRO A 58 -3.29 12.26 -7.68
N VAL A 59 -3.66 11.50 -6.65
CA VAL A 59 -2.81 10.50 -6.01
C VAL A 59 -3.38 9.11 -6.22
N HIS A 60 -2.55 8.20 -6.73
CA HIS A 60 -2.83 6.77 -6.87
C HIS A 60 -2.02 5.99 -5.84
N ILE A 61 -2.70 5.35 -4.89
CA ILE A 61 -2.08 4.67 -3.76
C ILE A 61 -1.63 3.27 -4.14
N GLY A 62 -0.34 3.02 -3.97
CA GLY A 62 0.22 1.68 -4.05
C GLY A 62 -0.35 0.75 -2.99
N VAL A 63 -0.90 -0.38 -3.44
CA VAL A 63 -1.43 -1.44 -2.58
C VAL A 63 -0.70 -2.75 -2.90
N PRO A 64 -0.15 -3.47 -1.92
CA PRO A 64 0.48 -4.76 -2.18
C PRO A 64 -0.60 -5.81 -2.49
N GLY A 65 -0.37 -6.60 -3.53
CA GLY A 65 -1.20 -7.74 -3.88
C GLY A 65 -1.00 -8.92 -2.93
N LEU A 66 -1.75 -10.00 -3.17
CA LEU A 66 -1.69 -11.19 -2.35
C LEU A 66 -0.31 -11.84 -2.44
N ALA A 67 0.42 -11.88 -1.31
CA ALA A 67 1.74 -12.47 -1.24
C ALA A 67 2.05 -13.01 0.16
N THR A 68 3.09 -13.84 0.27
CA THR A 68 3.55 -14.30 1.58
C THR A 68 4.21 -13.14 2.32
N ILE A 69 4.14 -13.13 3.66
CA ILE A 69 4.82 -12.11 4.48
C ILE A 69 6.31 -12.05 4.14
N LYS A 70 6.97 -13.19 3.91
CA LYS A 70 8.38 -13.26 3.49
C LYS A 70 8.62 -12.55 2.16
N THR A 71 7.73 -12.73 1.18
CA THR A 71 7.79 -12.04 -0.11
C THR A 71 7.61 -10.53 0.07
N LEU A 72 6.60 -10.12 0.83
CA LEU A 72 6.32 -8.71 1.10
C LEU A 72 7.51 -8.03 1.80
N MET A 73 8.03 -8.61 2.87
CA MET A 73 9.20 -8.08 3.58
C MET A 73 10.43 -7.93 2.67
N ARG A 74 10.68 -8.91 1.79
CA ARG A 74 11.78 -8.84 0.83
C ARG A 74 11.59 -7.67 -0.14
N HIS A 75 10.40 -7.52 -0.71
CA HIS A 75 10.12 -6.39 -1.60
C HIS A 75 10.19 -5.05 -0.87
N SER A 76 9.67 -4.96 0.34
CA SER A 76 9.73 -3.73 1.16
C SER A 76 11.18 -3.28 1.39
N ALA A 77 12.08 -4.21 1.70
CA ALA A 77 13.50 -3.91 1.87
C ALA A 77 14.15 -3.36 0.60
N HIS A 78 13.82 -3.90 -0.57
CA HIS A 78 14.32 -3.38 -1.86
C HIS A 78 13.71 -2.04 -2.24
N CYS A 79 12.49 -1.77 -1.81
CA CYS A 79 11.74 -0.56 -2.15
C CYS A 79 11.88 0.57 -1.12
N GLY A 80 12.65 0.37 -0.04
CA GLY A 80 12.79 1.35 1.03
C GLY A 80 11.50 1.58 1.86
N VAL A 81 10.52 0.70 1.76
CA VAL A 81 9.29 0.76 2.57
C VAL A 81 9.63 0.17 3.93
N GLY A 82 9.67 1.00 4.98
CA GLY A 82 10.25 0.60 6.26
C GLY A 82 9.34 0.83 7.47
N ALA A 83 8.64 1.97 7.52
CA ALA A 83 7.85 2.34 8.69
C ALA A 83 6.60 1.45 8.83
N SER A 84 5.93 1.14 7.72
CA SER A 84 4.73 0.27 7.72
C SER A 84 5.04 -1.23 7.67
N VAL A 85 6.30 -1.66 7.54
CA VAL A 85 6.65 -3.10 7.53
C VAL A 85 6.33 -3.78 8.87
N ARG A 86 6.36 -3.02 9.97
CA ARG A 86 5.97 -3.53 11.31
C ARG A 86 4.56 -4.11 11.32
N PHE A 87 3.68 -3.62 10.45
CA PHE A 87 2.33 -4.16 10.25
C PHE A 87 2.36 -5.66 9.92
N LEU A 88 3.27 -6.07 9.03
CA LEU A 88 3.39 -7.47 8.60
C LEU A 88 3.78 -8.41 9.75
N THR A 89 4.50 -7.91 10.74
CA THR A 89 5.01 -8.68 11.89
C THR A 89 4.20 -8.45 13.17
N ARG A 90 3.09 -7.71 13.13
CA ARG A 90 2.29 -7.37 14.32
C ARG A 90 1.57 -8.57 14.93
N ASN A 91 1.26 -9.60 14.12
CA ASN A 91 0.60 -10.80 14.60
C ASN A 91 1.65 -11.84 15.08
N PRO A 92 1.70 -12.18 16.39
CA PRO A 92 2.69 -13.11 16.93
C PRO A 92 2.58 -14.52 16.35
N VAL A 93 1.38 -14.95 15.94
CA VAL A 93 1.17 -16.25 15.26
C VAL A 93 1.82 -16.25 13.89
N ASN A 94 1.74 -15.13 13.15
CA ASN A 94 2.39 -15.01 11.85
C ASN A 94 3.91 -15.02 11.99
N VAL A 95 4.45 -14.36 13.03
CA VAL A 95 5.88 -14.41 13.35
C VAL A 95 6.32 -15.83 13.66
N LEU A 96 5.57 -16.57 14.48
CA LEU A 96 5.86 -17.97 14.79
C LEU A 96 5.80 -18.87 13.54
N LYS A 97 4.81 -18.69 12.67
CA LYS A 97 4.74 -19.43 11.41
C LYS A 97 5.91 -19.10 10.47
N LEU A 98 6.37 -17.85 10.47
CA LEU A 98 7.51 -17.42 9.67
C LEU A 98 8.82 -18.09 10.15
N THR A 99 9.03 -18.17 11.46
CA THR A 99 10.22 -18.84 12.04
C THR A 99 10.18 -20.36 11.84
N LEU A 100 9.01 -20.99 12.01
CA LEU A 100 8.83 -22.43 11.80
C LEU A 100 8.98 -22.84 10.33
N LYS A 101 8.70 -21.94 9.38
CA LYS A 101 8.83 -22.22 7.94
C LYS A 101 10.26 -22.59 7.53
N ASP A 102 11.26 -21.98 8.17
CA ASP A 102 12.67 -22.24 7.88
C ASP A 102 13.22 -23.43 8.74
N SER A 103 12.37 -24.10 9.51
CA SER A 103 12.68 -25.30 10.32
C SER A 103 12.29 -26.61 9.60
N PHE A 104 12.71 -27.75 10.14
CA PHE A 104 12.29 -29.10 9.68
C PHE A 104 10.77 -29.29 9.66
N LEU A 105 10.05 -28.59 10.55
CA LEU A 105 8.58 -28.57 10.58
C LEU A 105 7.96 -27.69 9.49
N GLY A 106 8.75 -26.92 8.74
CA GLY A 106 8.29 -25.95 7.76
C GLY A 106 7.47 -26.55 6.61
N LYS A 107 7.70 -27.82 6.27
CA LYS A 107 6.87 -28.56 5.28
C LYS A 107 5.42 -28.76 5.72
N TYR A 108 5.12 -28.61 7.01
CA TYR A 108 3.78 -28.74 7.59
C TYR A 108 3.16 -27.38 7.95
N VAL A 109 3.86 -26.28 7.71
CA VAL A 109 3.40 -24.93 8.06
C VAL A 109 3.14 -24.12 6.79
N ASN A 110 1.87 -23.76 6.56
CA ASN A 110 1.52 -22.84 5.48
C ASN A 110 2.15 -21.47 5.71
N ALA A 111 2.73 -20.91 4.65
CA ALA A 111 3.33 -19.59 4.70
C ALA A 111 2.26 -18.55 5.07
N PRO A 112 2.49 -17.71 6.09
CA PRO A 112 1.54 -16.67 6.42
C PRO A 112 1.46 -15.69 5.24
N SER A 113 0.25 -15.50 4.75
CA SER A 113 -0.04 -14.58 3.64
C SER A 113 -0.72 -13.35 4.21
N SER A 114 -0.44 -12.20 3.59
CA SER A 114 -1.15 -10.96 3.89
C SER A 114 -2.00 -10.60 2.69
N GLU A 115 -3.21 -10.15 2.95
CA GLU A 115 -4.07 -9.48 1.98
C GLU A 115 -4.25 -8.01 2.38
N PRO A 116 -4.53 -7.11 1.42
CA PRO A 116 -4.68 -5.69 1.71
C PRO A 116 -6.09 -5.31 2.22
N SER A 117 -6.93 -6.27 2.63
CA SER A 117 -8.33 -6.00 2.99
C SER A 117 -8.50 -5.01 4.15
N GLN A 118 -7.61 -5.08 5.16
CA GLN A 118 -7.56 -4.09 6.23
C GLN A 118 -7.18 -2.70 5.70
N LEU A 119 -6.11 -2.61 4.92
CA LEU A 119 -5.66 -1.35 4.31
C LEU A 119 -6.78 -0.72 3.47
N MET A 120 -7.48 -1.50 2.66
CA MET A 120 -8.59 -1.03 1.83
C MET A 120 -9.73 -0.46 2.67
N ARG A 121 -10.13 -1.13 3.76
CA ARG A 121 -11.14 -0.61 4.68
C ARG A 121 -10.71 0.71 5.31
N ASP A 122 -9.46 0.78 5.77
CA ASP A 122 -8.92 1.95 6.43
C ASP A 122 -8.79 3.13 5.43
N LEU A 123 -8.45 2.86 4.17
CA LEU A 123 -8.45 3.84 3.08
C LEU A 123 -9.86 4.38 2.80
N VAL A 124 -10.86 3.51 2.66
CA VAL A 124 -12.25 3.95 2.43
C VAL A 124 -12.74 4.83 3.59
N THR A 125 -12.43 4.44 4.83
CA THR A 125 -12.80 5.22 6.03
C THR A 125 -12.13 6.59 6.04
N GLY A 126 -10.83 6.66 5.70
CA GLY A 126 -10.10 7.92 5.66
C GLY A 126 -10.52 8.84 4.52
N LEU A 127 -10.88 8.28 3.36
CA LEU A 127 -11.41 9.02 2.21
C LEU A 127 -12.77 9.66 2.54
N ASP A 128 -13.66 8.92 3.19
CA ASP A 128 -14.97 9.44 3.61
C ASP A 128 -14.85 10.62 4.59
N ALA A 129 -13.81 10.58 5.45
CA ALA A 129 -13.54 11.59 6.45
C ALA A 129 -12.87 12.88 5.92
N ASP A 130 -12.39 12.91 4.68
CA ASP A 130 -11.65 14.05 4.09
C ASP A 130 -12.04 14.25 2.62
N GLN A 131 -13.06 15.09 2.41
CA GLN A 131 -13.64 15.35 1.07
C GLN A 131 -12.67 16.09 0.12
N ASP A 132 -11.63 16.72 0.66
CA ASP A 132 -10.62 17.42 -0.14
C ASP A 132 -9.39 16.53 -0.44
N CYS A 133 -9.43 15.25 -0.05
CA CYS A 133 -8.33 14.32 -0.26
C CYS A 133 -8.06 14.10 -1.77
N LEU A 134 -6.79 14.15 -2.16
CA LEU A 134 -6.37 13.97 -3.56
C LEU A 134 -6.26 12.50 -3.99
N ILE A 135 -6.48 11.55 -3.08
CA ILE A 135 -6.44 10.12 -3.41
C ILE A 135 -7.66 9.72 -4.22
N GLN A 136 -7.44 9.21 -5.43
CA GLN A 136 -8.53 8.83 -6.35
C GLN A 136 -8.59 7.34 -6.66
N GLN A 137 -7.44 6.64 -6.62
CA GLN A 137 -7.35 5.25 -7.07
C GLN A 137 -6.34 4.45 -6.26
N CYS A 138 -6.51 3.13 -6.29
CA CYS A 138 -5.50 2.19 -5.81
C CYS A 138 -4.75 1.58 -7.01
N HIS A 139 -3.42 1.50 -6.91
CA HIS A 139 -2.53 0.83 -7.85
C HIS A 139 -2.02 -0.48 -7.22
N LEU A 140 -2.46 -1.61 -7.74
CA LEU A 140 -2.15 -2.93 -7.18
C LEU A 140 -0.77 -3.42 -7.66
N TYR A 141 0.17 -3.62 -6.74
CA TYR A 141 1.47 -4.22 -7.00
C TYR A 141 1.42 -5.74 -6.77
N PRO A 142 1.48 -6.60 -7.80
CA PRO A 142 1.17 -8.01 -7.60
C PRO A 142 2.27 -8.83 -6.90
N LEU A 143 3.52 -8.35 -6.90
CA LEU A 143 4.67 -8.94 -6.19
C LEU A 143 4.81 -10.47 -6.36
N GLY A 144 4.72 -10.93 -7.62
CA GLY A 144 4.79 -12.34 -8.00
C GLY A 144 3.46 -13.10 -7.92
N GLY A 145 2.38 -12.44 -7.46
CA GLY A 145 1.05 -13.00 -7.27
C GLY A 145 0.00 -12.57 -8.29
N LEU A 146 0.36 -12.21 -9.54
CA LEU A 146 -0.57 -11.60 -10.51
C LEU A 146 -1.94 -12.27 -10.61
N LYS A 147 -1.98 -13.58 -10.91
CA LYS A 147 -3.25 -14.30 -11.11
C LYS A 147 -4.18 -14.22 -9.89
N LYS A 148 -3.65 -14.47 -8.69
CA LYS A 148 -4.43 -14.47 -7.44
C LYS A 148 -4.82 -13.05 -7.00
N SER A 149 -3.94 -12.07 -7.19
CA SER A 149 -4.23 -10.67 -6.89
C SER A 149 -5.32 -10.11 -7.81
N ALA A 150 -5.29 -10.47 -9.10
CA ALA A 150 -6.33 -10.11 -10.06
C ALA A 150 -7.68 -10.77 -9.71
N ALA A 151 -7.69 -12.08 -9.41
CA ALA A 151 -8.90 -12.77 -8.99
C ALA A 151 -9.54 -12.13 -7.75
N TRP A 152 -8.73 -11.85 -6.72
CA TRP A 152 -9.18 -11.16 -5.51
C TRP A 152 -9.75 -9.77 -5.82
N MET A 153 -9.09 -9.00 -6.69
CA MET A 153 -9.55 -7.67 -7.08
C MET A 153 -10.92 -7.72 -7.77
N TYR A 154 -11.13 -8.67 -8.68
CA TYR A 154 -12.43 -8.83 -9.35
C TYR A 154 -13.53 -9.22 -8.37
N GLN A 155 -13.27 -10.15 -7.44
CA GLN A 155 -14.24 -10.50 -6.39
C GLN A 155 -14.63 -9.29 -5.53
N VAL A 156 -13.67 -8.44 -5.16
CA VAL A 156 -13.96 -7.21 -4.42
C VAL A 156 -14.80 -6.24 -5.27
N GLN A 157 -14.45 -6.06 -6.53
CA GLN A 157 -15.17 -5.19 -7.46
C GLN A 157 -16.62 -5.65 -7.70
N ASP A 158 -16.84 -6.96 -7.75
CA ASP A 158 -18.15 -7.58 -7.97
C ASP A 158 -18.99 -7.66 -6.68
N GLY A 159 -18.46 -7.19 -5.55
CA GLY A 159 -19.15 -7.19 -4.26
C GLY A 159 -19.17 -8.57 -3.58
N GLU A 160 -18.31 -9.49 -4.00
CA GLU A 160 -18.19 -10.85 -3.47
C GLU A 160 -17.30 -10.89 -2.22
N PHE A 161 -17.62 -10.08 -1.20
CA PHE A 161 -16.89 -10.05 0.06
C PHE A 161 -17.80 -9.85 1.27
N GLU A 162 -17.29 -10.22 2.44
CA GLU A 162 -17.94 -10.01 3.73
C GLU A 162 -17.07 -9.13 4.63
N LEU A 163 -17.66 -8.08 5.19
CA LEU A 163 -17.01 -7.21 6.14
C LEU A 163 -16.79 -7.93 7.47
N GLY A 164 -15.53 -8.10 7.87
CA GLY A 164 -15.14 -8.51 9.22
C GLY A 164 -14.83 -7.32 10.15
N SER A 165 -14.27 -7.61 11.33
CA SER A 165 -13.94 -6.58 12.33
C SER A 165 -12.69 -5.75 12.01
N LYS A 166 -11.75 -6.29 11.21
CA LYS A 166 -10.46 -5.65 10.89
C LYS A 166 -10.19 -5.50 9.38
N GLY A 167 -11.12 -5.89 8.54
CA GLY A 167 -10.90 -6.05 7.10
C GLY A 167 -12.08 -6.80 6.49
N PHE A 168 -11.95 -7.37 5.32
CA PHE A 168 -13.00 -8.17 4.71
C PHE A 168 -12.42 -9.47 4.17
N THR A 169 -13.27 -10.42 3.84
CA THR A 169 -12.88 -11.69 3.22
C THR A 169 -13.67 -11.87 1.94
N VAL A 170 -12.98 -12.22 0.84
CA VAL A 170 -13.61 -12.55 -0.44
C VAL A 170 -14.24 -13.95 -0.39
N ARG A 171 -15.34 -14.14 -1.12
CA ARG A 171 -16.08 -15.42 -1.17
C ARG A 171 -15.52 -16.40 -2.21
#